data_AF-A0A0Q5ZYF9-F1
#
_entry.id   AF-A0A0Q5ZYF9-F1
#
_cell.length_a   1.000
_cell.length_b   1.000
_cell.length_c   1.000
_cell.angle_alpha   90.00
_cell.angle_beta   90.00
_cell.angle_gamma   90.00
#
_symmetry.space_group_name_H-M   'P 1'
#
loop_
_entity.id
_entity.type
_entity.pdbx_description
1 polymer ?
#
loop_
_entity_poly.entity_id
_entity_poly.type
_entity_poly.pdbx_seq_one_letter_code
_entity_poly.pdbx_strand_id
1 'polypeptide(L)'
;MATRTTRPGPETDPGYPALKAAVIARTGHHYYRDKDGLLFDRLYRRFKACGLTDAGAYLAHLSGPETGPPEWAALESEITIGETFFFRYAEQFAALRRTILPGLIAARAQSRTLRIWSAGCSTGAEPHSIAILLHDLLGQDLPTWRIAITGTDISDAALAVARSGTYGRWALRTLPVEDQERFFVTGPGAPGASRDGSFTLRPHFRRMVTFENQNLLGLLDDGLPRFSDVDLILCRNVLIYFEARVVFDLVNAFGRRLKPDGWLLLGHAEPNPSFCEILDPVNLPGTVAYRPRGAMPAEPEGAPQPAVIAPTPWRPLPAPPAPVRVESTWVSPVRAHPEPASPPPPRTDPLDRIRTLADTGAVAEAWRAVRTALVEGPTQPALHYYDGLLAWSLGREVEAERALRGAIYLDGDFVMAHYQLGLLLTGVGRREAAARSLDNAVRIARRLAAEDEVPEGDGLRAGQLVATAILARDGLREDVT
;
A
#
# COMPACT_ATOMS: atom_id res chain seq x y z
N MET A 1 29.50 10.98 -39.50
CA MET A 1 28.47 11.41 -38.55
C MET A 1 27.38 10.35 -38.52
N ALA A 2 27.37 9.49 -37.50
CA ALA A 2 26.26 8.56 -37.30
C ALA A 2 25.07 9.37 -36.80
N THR A 3 24.02 9.47 -37.61
CA THR A 3 22.71 9.97 -37.19
C THR A 3 22.25 9.12 -36.02
N ARG A 4 22.22 9.70 -34.82
CA ARG A 4 21.56 9.13 -33.64
C ARG A 4 20.09 8.96 -34.03
N THR A 5 19.68 7.74 -34.38
CA THR A 5 18.28 7.42 -34.62
C THR A 5 17.53 7.76 -33.33
N THR A 6 16.77 8.85 -33.37
CA THR A 6 15.95 9.28 -32.24
C THR A 6 14.97 8.16 -31.93
N ARG A 7 15.03 7.63 -30.71
CA ARG A 7 14.08 6.64 -30.22
C ARG A 7 12.67 7.17 -30.49
N PRO A 8 11.80 6.42 -31.18
CA PRO A 8 10.42 6.87 -31.36
C PRO A 8 9.80 7.06 -29.98
N GLY A 9 9.13 8.18 -29.79
CA GLY A 9 8.29 8.47 -28.64
C GLY A 9 6.81 8.43 -29.02
N PRO A 10 5.91 8.56 -28.03
CA PRO A 10 4.46 8.49 -28.25
C PRO A 10 3.94 9.54 -29.24
N GLU A 11 4.59 10.70 -29.33
CA GLU A 11 4.20 11.77 -30.27
C GLU A 11 4.68 11.54 -31.70
N THR A 12 5.69 10.68 -31.90
CA THR A 12 6.33 10.43 -33.20
C THR A 12 5.93 9.10 -33.82
N ASP A 13 5.35 8.18 -33.03
CA ASP A 13 4.87 6.89 -33.53
C ASP A 13 3.37 6.99 -33.86
N PRO A 14 2.98 7.00 -35.16
CA PRO A 14 1.59 7.17 -35.56
C PRO A 14 0.69 5.99 -35.15
N GLY A 15 1.27 4.82 -34.84
CA GLY A 15 0.52 3.66 -34.35
C GLY A 15 0.18 3.72 -32.86
N TYR A 16 0.84 4.60 -32.10
CA TYR A 16 0.70 4.66 -30.65
C TYR A 16 -0.73 4.96 -30.17
N PRO A 17 -1.49 5.93 -30.73
CA PRO A 17 -2.84 6.20 -30.28
C PRO A 17 -3.78 4.99 -30.38
N ALA A 18 -3.68 4.23 -31.48
CA ALA A 18 -4.48 3.03 -31.69
C ALA A 18 -4.07 1.90 -30.74
N LEU A 19 -2.76 1.70 -30.54
CA LEU A 19 -2.25 0.72 -29.58
C LEU A 19 -2.68 1.06 -28.14
N LYS A 20 -2.54 2.32 -27.73
CA LYS A 20 -3.02 2.81 -26.44
C LYS A 20 -4.50 2.55 -26.25
N ALA A 21 -5.33 2.86 -27.26
CA ALA A 21 -6.77 2.61 -27.21
C ALA A 21 -7.08 1.10 -27.05
N ALA A 22 -6.36 0.22 -27.75
CA ALA A 22 -6.52 -1.22 -27.60
C ALA A 22 -6.14 -1.73 -26.19
N VAL A 23 -5.05 -1.20 -25.62
CA VAL A 23 -4.64 -1.52 -24.24
C VAL A 23 -5.68 -1.06 -23.22
N ILE A 24 -6.18 0.18 -23.35
CA ILE A 24 -7.24 0.71 -22.49
C ILE A 24 -8.50 -0.14 -22.61
N ALA A 25 -8.95 -0.46 -23.84
CA ALA A 25 -10.15 -1.25 -24.07
C ALA A 25 -10.05 -2.66 -23.47
N ARG A 26 -8.85 -3.28 -23.51
CA ARG A 26 -8.65 -4.62 -22.98
C ARG A 26 -8.51 -4.63 -21.45
N THR A 27 -7.75 -3.69 -20.88
CA THR A 27 -7.38 -3.73 -19.45
C THR A 27 -8.26 -2.85 -18.56
N GLY A 28 -8.94 -1.86 -19.16
CA GLY A 28 -9.66 -0.80 -18.45
C GLY A 28 -8.76 0.24 -17.78
N HIS A 29 -7.43 0.10 -17.86
CA HIS A 29 -6.51 1.06 -17.31
C HIS A 29 -6.63 2.39 -18.05
N HIS A 30 -6.79 3.48 -17.31
CA HIS A 30 -6.80 4.84 -17.79
C HIS A 30 -5.40 5.43 -17.73
N TYR A 31 -4.95 5.99 -18.86
CA TYR A 31 -3.65 6.62 -18.98
C TYR A 31 -3.82 8.06 -19.44
N TYR A 32 -3.58 9.00 -18.54
CA TYR A 32 -3.55 10.43 -18.85
C TYR A 32 -2.41 10.76 -19.82
N ARG A 33 -2.60 11.81 -20.64
CA ARG A 33 -1.65 12.22 -21.68
C ARG A 33 -0.25 12.53 -21.13
N ASP A 34 -0.16 13.07 -19.92
CA ASP A 34 1.12 13.34 -19.25
C ASP A 34 1.90 12.07 -18.87
N LYS A 35 1.25 10.89 -18.90
CA LYS A 35 1.85 9.58 -18.66
C LYS A 35 2.14 8.78 -19.93
N ASP A 36 1.89 9.35 -21.11
CA ASP A 36 2.07 8.64 -22.38
C ASP A 36 3.51 8.18 -22.62
N GLY A 37 4.50 8.97 -22.20
CA GLY A 37 5.91 8.57 -22.27
C GLY A 37 6.21 7.30 -21.48
N LEU A 38 5.67 7.19 -20.26
CA LEU A 38 5.91 6.04 -19.38
C LEU A 38 5.20 4.78 -19.88
N LEU A 39 3.98 4.93 -20.39
CA LEU A 39 3.26 3.84 -21.06
C LEU A 39 4.01 3.40 -22.33
N PHE A 40 4.44 4.35 -23.15
CA PHE A 40 5.18 4.07 -24.38
C PHE A 40 6.49 3.33 -24.08
N ASP A 41 7.21 3.68 -23.03
CA ASP A 41 8.44 2.98 -22.64
C ASP A 41 8.21 1.49 -22.35
N ARG A 42 7.12 1.16 -21.66
CA ARG A 42 6.72 -0.22 -21.36
C ARG A 42 6.32 -0.96 -22.64
N LEU A 43 5.48 -0.35 -23.48
CA LEU A 43 5.07 -0.91 -24.77
C LEU A 43 6.28 -1.15 -25.69
N TYR A 44 7.19 -0.17 -25.76
CA TYR A 44 8.42 -0.23 -26.55
C TYR A 44 9.32 -1.39 -26.14
N ARG A 45 9.46 -1.67 -24.84
CA ARG A 45 10.20 -2.85 -24.38
C ARG A 45 9.61 -4.15 -24.91
N ARG A 46 8.28 -4.27 -24.88
CA ARG A 46 7.57 -5.47 -25.38
C ARG A 46 7.75 -5.66 -26.87
N PHE A 47 7.42 -4.66 -27.67
CA PHE A 47 7.49 -4.85 -29.11
C PHE A 47 8.92 -4.98 -29.63
N LYS A 48 9.90 -4.36 -28.96
CA LYS A 48 11.32 -4.64 -29.22
C LYS A 48 11.69 -6.09 -28.91
N ALA A 49 11.16 -6.68 -27.85
CA ALA A 49 11.38 -8.09 -27.52
C ALA A 49 10.79 -9.03 -28.59
N CYS A 50 9.71 -8.61 -29.27
CA CYS A 50 9.15 -9.29 -30.44
C CYS A 50 9.91 -9.01 -31.75
N GLY A 51 10.96 -8.17 -31.73
CA GLY A 51 11.70 -7.77 -32.94
C GLY A 51 10.98 -6.76 -33.82
N LEU A 52 9.99 -6.03 -33.29
CA LEU A 52 9.16 -5.08 -34.02
C LEU A 52 9.65 -3.64 -33.81
N THR A 53 9.34 -2.77 -34.76
CA THR A 53 9.93 -1.42 -34.86
C THR A 53 9.01 -0.29 -34.41
N ASP A 54 7.69 -0.50 -34.43
CA ASP A 54 6.68 0.52 -34.19
C ASP A 54 5.39 -0.06 -33.58
N ALA A 55 4.58 0.83 -33.01
CA ALA A 55 3.34 0.49 -32.35
C ALA A 55 2.29 -0.11 -33.29
N GLY A 56 2.29 0.25 -34.58
CA GLY A 56 1.36 -0.30 -35.57
C GLY A 56 1.64 -1.78 -35.85
N ALA A 57 2.91 -2.12 -36.09
CA ALA A 57 3.37 -3.50 -36.25
C ALA A 57 3.09 -4.33 -35.00
N TYR A 58 3.27 -3.74 -33.81
CA TYR A 58 2.95 -4.41 -32.55
C TYR A 58 1.45 -4.65 -32.37
N LEU A 59 0.60 -3.67 -32.70
CA LEU A 59 -0.85 -3.85 -32.63
C LEU A 59 -1.34 -4.97 -33.57
N ALA A 60 -0.76 -5.05 -34.78
CA ALA A 60 -1.03 -6.16 -35.70
C ALA A 60 -0.60 -7.51 -35.11
N HIS A 61 0.57 -7.56 -34.46
CA HIS A 61 1.07 -8.75 -33.78
C HIS A 61 0.16 -9.20 -32.62
N LEU A 62 -0.32 -8.24 -31.81
CA LEU A 62 -1.30 -8.47 -30.74
C LEU A 62 -2.66 -8.95 -31.25
N SER A 63 -3.00 -8.60 -32.48
CA SER A 63 -4.26 -9.00 -33.14
C SER A 63 -4.15 -10.36 -33.84
N GLY A 64 -2.95 -10.93 -33.94
CA GLY A 64 -2.73 -12.23 -34.57
C GLY A 64 -3.33 -13.38 -33.75
N PRO A 65 -3.96 -14.40 -34.37
CA PRO A 65 -4.62 -15.48 -33.64
C PRO A 65 -3.66 -16.36 -32.84
N GLU A 66 -2.44 -16.58 -33.34
CA GLU A 66 -1.41 -17.39 -32.66
C GLU A 66 -0.47 -16.54 -31.81
N THR A 67 -0.09 -15.36 -32.28
CA THR A 67 0.87 -14.47 -31.61
C THR A 67 0.23 -13.61 -30.53
N GLY A 68 -1.04 -13.24 -30.69
CA GLY A 68 -1.76 -12.33 -29.83
C GLY A 68 -1.93 -12.83 -28.40
N PRO A 69 -2.51 -14.03 -28.15
CA PRO A 69 -2.75 -14.51 -26.80
C PRO A 69 -1.50 -14.55 -25.89
N PRO A 70 -0.36 -15.15 -26.29
CA PRO A 70 0.84 -15.16 -25.43
C PRO A 70 1.46 -13.77 -25.26
N GLU A 71 1.41 -12.91 -26.30
CA GLU A 71 1.98 -11.57 -26.18
C GLU A 71 1.11 -10.63 -25.34
N TRP A 72 -0.22 -10.77 -25.38
CA TRP A 72 -1.11 -10.05 -24.48
C TRP A 72 -0.82 -10.37 -23.01
N ALA A 73 -0.63 -11.64 -22.67
CA ALA A 73 -0.28 -12.03 -21.30
C ALA A 73 1.06 -11.41 -20.84
N ALA A 74 2.05 -11.37 -21.74
CA ALA A 74 3.35 -10.76 -21.45
C ALA A 74 3.27 -9.24 -21.35
N LEU A 75 2.44 -8.59 -22.17
CA LEU A 75 2.18 -7.16 -22.12
C LEU A 75 1.45 -6.77 -20.84
N GLU A 76 0.40 -7.51 -20.46
CA GLU A 76 -0.34 -7.30 -19.22
C GLU A 76 0.63 -7.34 -18.03
N SER A 77 1.52 -8.34 -17.96
CA SER A 77 2.55 -8.41 -16.91
C SER A 77 3.51 -7.21 -16.86
N GLU A 78 3.81 -6.58 -18.01
CA GLU A 78 4.71 -5.42 -18.09
C GLU A 78 4.01 -4.13 -17.64
N ILE A 79 2.73 -3.98 -17.97
CA ILE A 79 1.98 -2.76 -17.66
C ILE A 79 1.33 -2.78 -16.28
N THR A 80 1.06 -3.97 -15.71
CA THR A 80 0.39 -4.12 -14.41
C THR A 80 1.34 -4.31 -13.23
N ILE A 81 2.59 -3.78 -13.29
CA ILE A 81 3.56 -3.89 -12.18
C ILE A 81 2.95 -3.33 -10.88
N GLY A 82 2.36 -4.24 -10.10
CA GLY A 82 1.63 -3.96 -8.88
C GLY A 82 2.56 -4.21 -7.71
N GLU A 83 2.95 -3.15 -7.03
CA GLU A 83 3.62 -3.29 -5.75
C GLU A 83 2.63 -3.88 -4.73
N THR A 84 2.98 -5.01 -4.12
CA THR A 84 2.21 -5.62 -3.04
C THR A 84 3.14 -6.24 -2.01
N PHE A 85 2.71 -6.26 -0.74
CA PHE A 85 3.48 -6.78 0.37
C PHE A 85 2.56 -7.20 1.50
N PHE A 86 3.07 -8.08 2.38
CA PHE A 86 2.29 -8.66 3.45
C PHE A 86 1.81 -7.57 4.42
N PHE A 87 0.55 -7.64 4.83
CA PHE A 87 -0.08 -6.67 5.75
C PHE A 87 0.08 -5.20 5.30
N ARG A 88 0.05 -4.94 3.99
CA ARG A 88 0.08 -3.59 3.43
C ARG A 88 -1.03 -2.71 4.01
N TYR A 89 -0.67 -1.52 4.49
CA TYR A 89 -1.50 -0.60 5.29
C TYR A 89 -2.02 -1.21 6.61
N ALA A 90 -1.29 -0.91 7.69
CA ALA A 90 -1.52 -1.50 9.00
C ALA A 90 -2.95 -1.30 9.54
N GLU A 91 -3.53 -0.11 9.36
CA GLU A 91 -4.88 0.21 9.87
C GLU A 91 -5.97 -0.66 9.24
N GLN A 92 -5.88 -0.94 7.94
CA GLN A 92 -6.82 -1.81 7.25
C GLN A 92 -6.73 -3.26 7.71
N PHE A 93 -5.52 -3.77 7.94
CA PHE A 93 -5.34 -5.10 8.52
C PHE A 93 -5.70 -5.13 10.01
N ALA A 94 -5.57 -4.03 10.74
CA ALA A 94 -6.07 -3.91 12.10
C ALA A 94 -7.60 -3.96 12.14
N ALA A 95 -8.29 -3.26 11.23
CA ALA A 95 -9.74 -3.34 11.06
C ALA A 95 -10.22 -4.75 10.72
N LEU A 96 -9.53 -5.44 9.80
CA LEU A 96 -9.78 -6.84 9.47
C LEU A 96 -9.63 -7.76 10.69
N ARG A 97 -8.51 -7.63 11.41
CA ARG A 97 -8.16 -8.48 12.55
C ARG A 97 -9.07 -8.26 13.77
N ARG A 98 -9.43 -7.00 14.06
CA ARG A 98 -10.11 -6.63 15.31
C ARG A 98 -11.62 -6.52 15.18
N THR A 99 -12.14 -6.31 13.98
CA THR A 99 -13.57 -5.99 13.78
C THR A 99 -14.20 -6.87 12.72
N ILE A 100 -13.74 -6.79 11.47
CA ILE A 100 -14.45 -7.37 10.32
C ILE A 100 -14.43 -8.91 10.38
N LEU A 101 -13.25 -9.53 10.45
CA LEU A 101 -13.15 -11.00 10.45
C LEU A 101 -13.77 -11.63 11.71
N PRO A 102 -13.53 -11.11 12.94
CA PRO A 102 -14.23 -11.63 14.12
C PRO A 102 -15.75 -11.53 14.02
N GLY A 103 -16.28 -10.41 13.51
CA GLY A 103 -17.73 -10.23 13.32
C GLY A 103 -18.31 -11.22 12.31
N LEU A 104 -17.62 -11.44 11.19
CA LEU A 104 -18.02 -12.43 10.18
C LEU A 104 -17.93 -13.86 10.72
N ILE A 105 -16.90 -14.20 11.49
CA ILE A 105 -16.76 -15.52 12.14
C ILE A 105 -17.94 -15.75 13.10
N ALA A 106 -18.29 -14.76 13.93
CA ALA A 106 -19.44 -14.88 14.82
C ALA A 106 -20.76 -15.07 14.03
N ALA A 107 -20.98 -14.25 12.99
CA ALA A 107 -22.18 -14.31 12.16
C ALA A 107 -22.29 -15.59 11.30
N ARG A 108 -21.21 -16.37 11.18
CA ARG A 108 -21.16 -17.65 10.44
C ARG A 108 -20.93 -18.85 11.34
N ALA A 109 -20.98 -18.70 12.67
CA ALA A 109 -20.67 -19.78 13.61
C ALA A 109 -21.53 -21.05 13.41
N GLN A 110 -22.77 -20.90 12.97
CA GLN A 110 -23.68 -22.01 12.69
C GLN A 110 -23.35 -22.74 11.38
N SER A 111 -23.08 -22.00 10.29
CA SER A 111 -22.81 -22.57 8.97
C SER A 111 -21.34 -22.93 8.76
N ARG A 112 -20.45 -22.39 9.59
CA ARG A 112 -18.98 -22.51 9.55
C ARG A 112 -18.40 -22.35 8.16
N THR A 113 -18.97 -21.45 7.36
CA THR A 113 -18.55 -21.22 5.98
C THR A 113 -18.27 -19.74 5.77
N LEU A 114 -17.09 -19.43 5.22
CA LEU A 114 -16.65 -18.07 4.95
C LEU A 114 -16.08 -17.97 3.53
N ARG A 115 -16.59 -17.03 2.73
CA ARG A 115 -16.15 -16.75 1.36
C ARG A 115 -15.53 -15.37 1.26
N ILE A 116 -14.28 -15.30 0.83
CA ILE A 116 -13.51 -14.06 0.74
C ILE A 116 -12.93 -13.94 -0.66
N TRP A 117 -12.97 -12.74 -1.22
CA TRP A 117 -12.41 -12.44 -2.53
C TRP A 117 -11.46 -11.25 -2.46
N SER A 118 -10.20 -11.46 -2.87
CA SER A 118 -9.21 -10.40 -3.11
C SER A 118 -9.12 -10.14 -4.61
N ALA A 119 -9.68 -9.02 -5.05
CA ALA A 119 -9.83 -8.60 -6.43
C ALA A 119 -8.67 -7.67 -6.84
N GLY A 120 -7.81 -8.14 -7.75
CA GLY A 120 -6.54 -7.51 -8.12
C GLY A 120 -5.44 -7.82 -7.11
N CYS A 121 -5.23 -9.12 -6.83
CA CYS A 121 -4.39 -9.58 -5.73
C CYS A 121 -2.88 -9.55 -6.01
N SER A 122 -2.47 -9.24 -7.24
CA SER A 122 -1.08 -9.19 -7.71
C SER A 122 -0.34 -10.51 -7.36
N THR A 123 0.84 -10.42 -6.74
CA THR A 123 1.66 -11.58 -6.33
C THR A 123 1.11 -12.31 -5.10
N GLY A 124 -0.10 -11.99 -4.63
CA GLY A 124 -0.83 -12.78 -3.64
C GLY A 124 -0.54 -12.48 -2.18
N ALA A 125 0.24 -11.44 -1.88
CA ALA A 125 0.55 -11.07 -0.49
C ALA A 125 -0.72 -10.72 0.32
N GLU A 126 -1.71 -10.07 -0.30
CA GLU A 126 -2.99 -9.74 0.33
C GLU A 126 -3.81 -10.97 0.74
N PRO A 127 -4.22 -11.88 -0.17
CA PRO A 127 -5.03 -13.04 0.22
C PRO A 127 -4.27 -13.99 1.16
N HIS A 128 -2.94 -14.08 1.06
CA HIS A 128 -2.14 -14.82 2.04
C HIS A 128 -2.12 -14.15 3.43
N SER A 129 -2.09 -12.82 3.50
CA SER A 129 -2.21 -12.11 4.79
C SER A 129 -3.57 -12.38 5.44
N ILE A 130 -4.65 -12.47 4.66
CA ILE A 130 -5.97 -12.88 5.15
C ILE A 130 -5.96 -14.32 5.65
N ALA A 131 -5.33 -15.25 4.92
CA ALA A 131 -5.18 -16.63 5.36
C ALA A 131 -4.46 -16.74 6.71
N ILE A 132 -3.39 -15.96 6.90
CA ILE A 132 -2.68 -15.86 8.18
C ILE A 132 -3.59 -15.33 9.29
N LEU A 133 -4.34 -14.26 9.03
CA LEU A 133 -5.28 -13.70 10.03
C LEU A 133 -6.37 -14.71 10.44
N LEU A 134 -6.99 -15.40 9.47
CA LEU A 134 -8.02 -16.40 9.78
C LEU A 134 -7.45 -17.59 10.54
N HIS A 135 -6.25 -18.04 10.19
CA HIS A 135 -5.57 -19.08 10.94
C HIS A 135 -5.34 -18.66 12.40
N ASP A 136 -4.91 -17.42 12.64
CA ASP A 136 -4.71 -16.89 13.99
C ASP A 136 -6.03 -16.72 14.76
N LEU A 137 -7.08 -16.26 14.10
CA LEU A 137 -8.39 -16.00 14.72
C LEU A 137 -9.17 -17.28 15.04
N LEU A 138 -9.10 -18.30 14.17
CA LEU A 138 -9.83 -19.55 14.34
C LEU A 138 -9.03 -20.59 15.13
N GLY A 139 -7.70 -20.53 15.10
CA GLY A 139 -6.83 -21.43 15.87
C GLY A 139 -7.19 -22.91 15.68
N GLN A 140 -7.54 -23.57 16.78
CA GLN A 140 -7.90 -25.00 16.79
C GLN A 140 -9.23 -25.30 16.07
N ASP A 141 -10.11 -24.31 15.92
CA ASP A 141 -11.41 -24.49 15.26
C ASP A 141 -11.28 -24.47 13.73
N LEU A 142 -10.16 -23.97 13.17
CA LEU A 142 -9.94 -23.82 11.73
C LEU A 142 -10.32 -25.05 10.90
N PRO A 143 -9.98 -26.31 11.28
CA PRO A 143 -10.35 -27.51 10.51
C PRO A 143 -11.86 -27.77 10.42
N THR A 144 -12.65 -27.16 11.30
CA THR A 144 -14.11 -27.27 11.31
C THR A 144 -14.81 -26.23 10.43
N TRP A 145 -14.04 -25.30 9.85
CA TRP A 145 -14.53 -24.24 8.98
C TRP A 145 -14.26 -24.54 7.51
N ARG A 146 -15.25 -24.26 6.66
CA ARG A 146 -15.10 -24.25 5.21
C ARG A 146 -14.78 -22.83 4.74
N ILE A 147 -13.48 -22.56 4.59
CA ILE A 147 -12.98 -21.25 4.15
C ILE A 147 -12.63 -21.33 2.67
N ALA A 148 -13.14 -20.36 1.90
CA ALA A 148 -12.76 -20.15 0.51
C ALA A 148 -12.20 -18.72 0.39
N ILE A 149 -10.88 -18.60 0.22
CA ILE A 149 -10.23 -17.33 -0.14
C ILE A 149 -9.83 -17.42 -1.61
N THR A 150 -10.44 -16.61 -2.46
CA THR A 150 -10.04 -16.49 -3.86
C THR A 150 -9.29 -15.19 -4.10
N GLY A 151 -8.08 -15.27 -4.63
CA GLY A 151 -7.35 -14.13 -5.18
C GLY A 151 -7.47 -14.11 -6.68
N THR A 152 -7.85 -12.99 -7.27
CA THR A 152 -7.92 -12.83 -8.73
C THR A 152 -7.03 -11.71 -9.22
N ASP A 153 -6.39 -11.90 -10.37
CA ASP A 153 -5.60 -10.85 -11.04
C ASP A 153 -5.65 -11.06 -12.57
N ILE A 154 -5.31 -10.01 -13.32
CA ILE A 154 -5.19 -10.09 -14.78
C ILE A 154 -3.84 -10.71 -15.20
N SER A 155 -2.79 -10.54 -14.37
CA SER A 155 -1.44 -10.99 -14.69
C SER A 155 -1.19 -12.45 -14.27
N ASP A 156 -1.12 -13.37 -15.24
CA ASP A 156 -0.75 -14.77 -14.99
C ASP A 156 0.65 -14.92 -14.38
N ALA A 157 1.58 -14.04 -14.73
CA ALA A 157 2.92 -14.02 -14.14
C ALA A 157 2.87 -13.70 -12.63
N ALA A 158 2.06 -12.70 -12.24
CA ALA A 158 1.85 -12.38 -10.83
C ALA A 158 1.16 -13.53 -10.08
N LEU A 159 0.13 -14.14 -10.70
CA LEU A 159 -0.56 -15.30 -10.14
C LEU A 159 0.34 -16.52 -10.01
N ALA A 160 1.32 -16.72 -10.89
CA ALA A 160 2.31 -17.79 -10.75
C ALA A 160 3.16 -17.61 -9.48
N VAL A 161 3.62 -16.38 -9.20
CA VAL A 161 4.31 -16.04 -7.94
C VAL A 161 3.38 -16.29 -6.76
N ALA A 162 2.13 -15.84 -6.83
CA ALA A 162 1.12 -16.04 -5.81
C ALA A 162 0.90 -17.54 -5.48
N ARG A 163 0.71 -18.37 -6.51
CA ARG A 163 0.55 -19.83 -6.35
C ARG A 163 1.80 -20.49 -5.77
N SER A 164 2.99 -20.03 -6.14
CA SER A 164 4.23 -20.55 -5.56
C SER A 164 4.32 -20.25 -4.06
N GLY A 165 3.83 -19.08 -3.63
CA GLY A 165 3.97 -18.58 -2.28
C GLY A 165 5.43 -18.25 -1.91
N THR A 166 6.31 -18.10 -2.90
CA THR A 166 7.72 -17.78 -2.70
C THR A 166 7.97 -16.31 -3.01
N TYR A 167 8.54 -15.61 -2.05
CA TYR A 167 8.69 -14.16 -2.06
C TYR A 167 10.14 -13.74 -1.81
N GLY A 168 10.50 -12.54 -2.27
CA GLY A 168 11.73 -11.85 -1.87
C GLY A 168 11.52 -11.03 -0.59
N ARG A 169 12.62 -10.58 0.03
CA ARG A 169 12.61 -9.79 1.27
C ARG A 169 11.71 -8.55 1.19
N TRP A 170 11.64 -7.90 0.03
CA TRP A 170 10.80 -6.70 -0.19
C TRP A 170 9.31 -6.91 0.12
N ALA A 171 8.78 -8.10 -0.16
CA ALA A 171 7.37 -8.42 0.11
C ALA A 171 7.08 -8.58 1.61
N LEU A 172 8.11 -8.81 2.43
CA LEU A 172 8.03 -9.04 3.88
C LEU A 172 8.48 -7.81 4.68
N ARG A 173 8.77 -6.67 4.05
CA ARG A 173 9.42 -5.50 4.67
C ARG A 173 8.70 -4.90 5.89
N THR A 174 7.39 -5.16 6.03
CA THR A 174 6.56 -4.70 7.14
C THR A 174 6.37 -5.73 8.24
N LEU A 175 6.83 -6.97 8.02
CA LEU A 175 6.73 -8.04 9.01
C LEU A 175 7.91 -7.97 9.99
N PRO A 176 7.66 -7.99 11.30
CA PRO A 176 8.68 -8.28 12.30
C PRO A 176 9.37 -9.62 12.01
N VAL A 177 10.63 -9.77 12.42
CA VAL A 177 11.43 -10.98 12.15
C VAL A 177 10.74 -12.24 12.69
N GLU A 178 10.12 -12.12 13.86
CA GLU A 178 9.39 -13.20 14.53
C GLU A 178 8.22 -13.69 13.68
N ASP A 179 7.48 -12.76 13.06
CA ASP A 179 6.38 -13.10 12.14
C ASP A 179 6.90 -13.68 10.82
N GLN A 180 8.05 -13.21 10.32
CA GLN A 180 8.68 -13.80 9.14
C GLN A 180 9.04 -15.28 9.39
N GLU A 181 9.66 -15.59 10.52
CA GLU A 181 10.02 -16.97 10.91
C GLU A 181 8.79 -17.85 11.16
N ARG A 182 7.75 -17.24 11.75
CA ARG A 182 6.47 -17.90 12.01
C ARG A 182 5.75 -18.26 10.72
N PHE A 183 5.69 -17.37 9.74
CA PHE A 183 4.88 -17.54 8.54
C PHE A 183 5.61 -18.18 7.36
N PHE A 184 6.94 -18.05 7.29
CA PHE A 184 7.73 -18.47 6.15
C PHE A 184 8.82 -19.48 6.50
N VAL A 185 9.31 -20.17 5.48
CA VAL A 185 10.55 -20.95 5.50
C VAL A 185 11.55 -20.23 4.61
N THR A 186 12.71 -19.90 5.16
CA THR A 186 13.80 -19.25 4.44
C THR A 186 14.52 -20.27 3.54
N GLY A 187 14.74 -19.91 2.28
CA GLY A 187 15.50 -20.67 1.31
C GLY A 187 16.62 -19.85 0.66
N PRO A 188 17.51 -20.50 -0.11
CA PRO A 188 18.51 -19.79 -0.89
C PRO A 188 17.85 -18.84 -1.89
N GLY A 189 18.55 -17.75 -2.24
CA GLY A 189 18.09 -16.83 -3.29
C GLY A 189 18.00 -17.56 -4.64
N ALA A 190 16.98 -17.25 -5.44
CA ALA A 190 16.91 -17.73 -6.81
C ALA A 190 18.06 -17.14 -7.66
N PRO A 191 18.54 -17.81 -8.72
CA PRO A 191 19.52 -17.23 -9.64
C PRO A 191 18.99 -15.89 -10.20
N GLY A 192 19.72 -14.80 -9.99
CA GLY A 192 19.30 -13.46 -10.43
C GLY A 192 18.44 -12.67 -9.43
N ALA A 193 18.10 -13.22 -8.27
CA ALA A 193 17.47 -12.48 -7.17
C ALA A 193 18.52 -11.87 -6.22
N SER A 194 18.12 -10.83 -5.48
CA SER A 194 18.92 -10.19 -4.44
C SER A 194 19.59 -11.20 -3.50
N ARG A 195 20.76 -10.86 -2.94
CA ARG A 195 21.55 -11.72 -2.01
C ARG A 195 20.80 -12.14 -0.73
N ASP A 196 19.58 -11.65 -0.55
CA ASP A 196 18.79 -11.68 0.67
C ASP A 196 18.00 -12.98 0.92
N GLY A 197 18.08 -13.95 0.01
CA GLY A 197 17.38 -15.24 0.12
C GLY A 197 15.96 -15.24 -0.45
N SER A 198 15.28 -16.38 -0.34
CA SER A 198 13.85 -16.54 -0.68
C SER A 198 13.04 -16.89 0.56
N PHE A 199 11.77 -16.49 0.58
CA PHE A 199 10.85 -16.73 1.68
C PHE A 199 9.62 -17.46 1.16
N THR A 200 9.50 -18.74 1.49
CA THR A 200 8.37 -19.57 1.04
C THR A 200 7.33 -19.64 2.14
N LEU A 201 6.11 -19.18 1.85
CA LEU A 201 4.99 -19.22 2.78
C LEU A 201 4.71 -20.67 3.20
N ARG A 202 4.52 -20.89 4.50
CA ARG A 202 4.27 -22.24 5.03
C ARG A 202 3.02 -22.85 4.39
N PRO A 203 3.02 -24.17 4.09
CA PRO A 203 1.95 -24.80 3.31
C PRO A 203 0.54 -24.67 3.90
N HIS A 204 0.38 -24.57 5.22
CA HIS A 204 -0.94 -24.46 5.85
C HIS A 204 -1.62 -23.11 5.60
N PHE A 205 -0.87 -22.01 5.44
CA PHE A 205 -1.44 -20.73 4.98
C PHE A 205 -1.69 -20.75 3.48
N ARG A 206 -0.70 -21.22 2.70
CA ARG A 206 -0.76 -21.22 1.23
C ARG A 206 -1.95 -22.00 0.69
N ARG A 207 -2.28 -23.15 1.27
CA ARG A 207 -3.39 -24.01 0.82
C ARG A 207 -4.78 -23.43 1.08
N MET A 208 -4.90 -22.37 1.88
CA MET A 208 -6.19 -21.73 2.14
C MET A 208 -6.65 -20.84 0.98
N VAL A 209 -5.76 -20.54 0.03
CA VAL A 209 -6.00 -19.57 -1.04
C VAL A 209 -6.01 -20.25 -2.40
N THR A 210 -7.01 -19.93 -3.22
CA THR A 210 -7.10 -20.29 -4.64
C THR A 210 -6.89 -19.06 -5.52
N PHE A 211 -6.21 -19.22 -6.65
CA PHE A 211 -5.84 -18.11 -7.54
C PHE A 211 -6.38 -18.30 -8.96
N GLU A 212 -7.13 -17.33 -9.45
CA GLU A 212 -7.78 -17.36 -10.77
C GLU A 212 -7.39 -16.14 -11.62
N ASN A 213 -7.20 -16.36 -12.92
CA ASN A 213 -7.03 -15.26 -13.88
C ASN A 213 -8.40 -14.63 -14.14
N GLN A 214 -8.55 -13.34 -13.85
CA GLN A 214 -9.80 -12.63 -14.07
C GLN A 214 -9.51 -11.14 -14.27
N ASN A 215 -9.99 -10.63 -15.40
CA ASN A 215 -10.10 -9.19 -15.63
C ASN A 215 -11.34 -8.65 -14.91
N LEU A 216 -11.18 -7.56 -14.14
CA LEU A 216 -12.27 -6.90 -13.42
C LEU A 216 -13.34 -6.34 -14.36
N LEU A 217 -12.97 -5.91 -15.58
CA LEU A 217 -13.97 -5.44 -16.55
C LEU A 217 -14.99 -6.53 -16.92
N GLY A 218 -14.60 -7.81 -16.87
CA GLY A 218 -15.52 -8.93 -17.10
C GLY A 218 -16.60 -9.07 -16.02
N LEU A 219 -16.53 -8.30 -14.92
CA LEU A 219 -17.61 -8.23 -13.93
C LEU A 219 -18.81 -7.40 -14.41
N LEU A 220 -18.60 -6.58 -15.44
CA LEU A 220 -19.57 -5.67 -16.03
C LEU A 220 -20.39 -6.32 -17.16
N ASP A 221 -20.04 -7.55 -17.57
CA ASP A 221 -20.77 -8.32 -18.56
C ASP A 221 -22.10 -8.87 -17.99
N ASP A 222 -23.16 -8.95 -18.79
CA ASP A 222 -24.54 -9.30 -18.41
C ASP A 222 -24.79 -10.78 -17.99
N GLY A 223 -23.73 -11.53 -17.66
CA GLY A 223 -23.80 -12.93 -17.25
C GLY A 223 -24.14 -13.14 -15.76
N LEU A 224 -24.49 -14.38 -15.39
CA LEU A 224 -24.63 -14.78 -13.97
C LEU A 224 -23.41 -14.30 -13.17
N PRO A 225 -23.59 -13.71 -11.97
CA PRO A 225 -22.48 -13.13 -11.23
C PRO A 225 -21.49 -14.23 -10.81
N ARG A 226 -20.33 -14.27 -11.46
CA ARG A 226 -19.14 -14.94 -10.91
C ARG A 226 -18.85 -14.36 -9.52
N PHE A 227 -18.53 -15.22 -8.55
CA PHE A 227 -18.34 -14.86 -7.14
C PHE A 227 -19.62 -14.28 -6.48
N SER A 228 -20.64 -15.11 -6.24
CA SER A 228 -21.84 -14.72 -5.50
C SER A 228 -21.76 -15.06 -4.01
N ASP A 229 -22.56 -14.36 -3.21
CA ASP A 229 -22.67 -14.55 -1.75
C ASP A 229 -21.31 -14.49 -1.05
N VAL A 230 -20.53 -13.47 -1.35
CA VAL A 230 -19.21 -13.24 -0.75
C VAL A 230 -19.39 -12.52 0.59
N ASP A 231 -18.67 -12.98 1.62
CA ASP A 231 -18.71 -12.37 2.97
C ASP A 231 -17.80 -11.14 3.06
N LEU A 232 -16.65 -11.17 2.38
CA LEU A 232 -15.69 -10.07 2.32
C LEU A 232 -15.06 -9.95 0.93
N ILE A 233 -15.14 -8.77 0.33
CA ILE A 233 -14.41 -8.40 -0.88
C ILE A 233 -13.33 -7.39 -0.51
N LEU A 234 -12.10 -7.61 -0.97
CA LEU A 234 -11.02 -6.63 -0.95
C LEU A 234 -10.70 -6.24 -2.38
N CYS A 235 -10.70 -4.95 -2.69
CA CYS A 235 -10.22 -4.44 -3.98
C CYS A 235 -9.41 -3.17 -3.71
N ARG A 236 -8.11 -3.35 -3.45
CA ARG A 236 -7.24 -2.31 -2.86
C ARG A 236 -6.11 -1.95 -3.81
N ASN A 237 -5.97 -0.66 -4.11
CA ASN A 237 -4.93 -0.11 -5.01
C ASN A 237 -5.00 -0.64 -6.44
N VAL A 238 -6.23 -0.87 -6.91
CA VAL A 238 -6.54 -1.39 -8.25
C VAL A 238 -7.49 -0.41 -8.95
N LEU A 239 -8.48 0.13 -8.24
CA LEU A 239 -9.46 1.07 -8.79
C LEU A 239 -8.82 2.40 -9.21
N ILE A 240 -7.69 2.77 -8.62
CA ILE A 240 -6.90 3.96 -9.01
C ILE A 240 -6.46 3.97 -10.48
N TYR A 241 -6.47 2.81 -11.15
CA TYR A 241 -6.12 2.71 -12.57
C TYR A 241 -7.32 2.93 -13.49
N PHE A 242 -8.55 3.03 -13.01
CA PHE A 242 -9.74 3.11 -13.86
C PHE A 242 -10.33 4.52 -13.85
N GLU A 243 -11.07 4.87 -14.91
CA GLU A 243 -11.86 6.10 -14.94
C GLU A 243 -13.03 6.05 -13.94
N ALA A 244 -13.45 7.20 -13.44
CA ALA A 244 -14.48 7.31 -12.39
C ALA A 244 -15.77 6.55 -12.70
N ARG A 245 -16.22 6.54 -13.96
CA ARG A 245 -17.42 5.80 -14.39
C ARG A 245 -17.22 4.28 -14.25
N VAL A 246 -16.09 3.76 -14.73
CA VAL A 246 -15.76 2.34 -14.63
C VAL A 246 -15.61 1.93 -13.16
N VAL A 247 -14.97 2.78 -12.34
CA VAL A 247 -14.86 2.57 -10.89
C VAL A 247 -16.24 2.42 -10.25
N PHE A 248 -17.18 3.32 -10.57
CA PHE A 248 -18.54 3.27 -10.05
C PHE A 248 -19.26 1.96 -10.45
N ASP A 249 -19.17 1.58 -11.71
CA ASP A 249 -19.80 0.35 -12.23
C ASP A 249 -19.19 -0.91 -11.58
N LEU A 250 -17.87 -0.94 -11.37
CA LEU A 250 -17.18 -2.03 -10.67
C LEU A 250 -17.59 -2.11 -9.20
N VAL A 251 -17.70 -0.98 -8.49
CA VAL A 251 -18.16 -0.96 -7.10
C VAL A 251 -19.61 -1.43 -6.98
N ASN A 252 -20.48 -1.04 -7.92
CA ASN A 252 -21.84 -1.57 -8.01
C ASN A 252 -21.84 -3.08 -8.24
N ALA A 253 -20.98 -3.57 -9.13
CA ALA A 253 -20.81 -4.99 -9.41
C ALA A 253 -20.31 -5.76 -8.17
N PHE A 254 -19.44 -5.18 -7.35
CA PHE A 254 -19.03 -5.76 -6.06
C PHE A 254 -20.19 -5.78 -5.07
N GLY A 255 -20.95 -4.69 -4.94
CA GLY A 255 -22.11 -4.61 -4.04
C GLY A 255 -23.13 -5.72 -4.28
N ARG A 256 -23.43 -6.04 -5.54
CA ARG A 256 -24.36 -7.13 -5.93
C ARG A 256 -23.84 -8.54 -5.60
N ARG A 257 -22.54 -8.69 -5.36
CA ARG A 257 -21.87 -9.98 -5.07
C ARG A 257 -21.69 -10.23 -3.58
N LEU A 258 -21.81 -9.19 -2.76
CA LEU A 258 -21.76 -9.30 -1.31
C LEU A 258 -23.06 -9.92 -0.78
N LYS A 259 -22.93 -10.71 0.28
CA LYS A 259 -24.08 -11.01 1.14
C LYS A 259 -24.61 -9.72 1.78
N PRO A 260 -25.89 -9.67 2.19
CA PRO A 260 -26.48 -8.49 2.81
C PRO A 260 -25.68 -7.94 4.00
N ASP A 261 -25.03 -8.79 4.79
CA ASP A 261 -24.19 -8.42 5.93
C ASP A 261 -22.68 -8.43 5.63
N GLY A 262 -22.30 -8.53 4.35
CA GLY A 262 -20.92 -8.59 3.90
C GLY A 262 -20.19 -7.25 3.94
N TRP A 263 -18.89 -7.32 3.69
CA TRP A 263 -17.98 -6.17 3.74
C TRP A 263 -17.22 -5.98 2.43
N LEU A 264 -17.03 -4.72 2.03
CA LEU A 264 -16.10 -4.31 0.99
C LEU A 264 -15.01 -3.42 1.59
N LEU A 265 -13.76 -3.76 1.31
CA LEU A 265 -12.60 -2.96 1.70
C LEU A 265 -11.86 -2.45 0.46
N LEU A 266 -11.81 -1.13 0.30
CA LEU A 266 -11.10 -0.44 -0.79
C LEU A 266 -9.79 0.17 -0.28
N GLY A 267 -8.87 0.54 -1.18
CA GLY A 267 -7.62 1.21 -0.82
C GLY A 267 -7.83 2.63 -0.31
N HIS A 268 -6.85 3.17 0.43
CA HIS A 268 -6.93 4.50 1.06
C HIS A 268 -7.15 5.66 0.08
N ALA A 269 -6.66 5.53 -1.16
CA ALA A 269 -6.79 6.54 -2.22
C ALA A 269 -8.02 6.32 -3.11
N GLU A 270 -8.86 5.34 -2.78
CA GLU A 270 -10.02 4.93 -3.58
C GLU A 270 -11.40 5.31 -3.02
N PRO A 271 -11.59 6.10 -1.93
CA PRO A 271 -12.93 6.52 -1.52
C PRO A 271 -13.50 7.55 -2.52
N ASN A 272 -14.72 7.27 -3.01
CA ASN A 272 -15.49 8.18 -3.85
C ASN A 272 -16.83 8.47 -3.15
N PRO A 273 -17.22 9.74 -2.95
CA PRO A 273 -18.51 10.11 -2.35
C PRO A 273 -19.72 9.43 -3.01
N SER A 274 -19.64 9.17 -4.32
CA SER A 274 -20.70 8.54 -5.11
C SER A 274 -20.99 7.10 -4.68
N PHE A 275 -20.08 6.43 -3.96
CA PHE A 275 -20.32 5.07 -3.48
C PHE A 275 -21.43 4.99 -2.43
N CYS A 276 -21.72 6.10 -1.75
CA CYS A 276 -22.79 6.20 -0.75
C CYS A 276 -24.19 5.96 -1.36
N GLU A 277 -24.31 6.03 -2.69
CA GLU A 277 -25.54 5.66 -3.40
C GLU A 277 -25.82 4.15 -3.34
N ILE A 278 -24.77 3.32 -3.21
CA ILE A 278 -24.85 1.86 -3.36
C ILE A 278 -24.48 1.14 -2.06
N LEU A 279 -23.54 1.68 -1.29
CA LEU A 279 -22.96 1.08 -0.09
C LEU A 279 -22.93 2.08 1.06
N ASP A 280 -23.18 1.59 2.27
CA ASP A 280 -23.07 2.40 3.49
C ASP A 280 -21.60 2.39 3.97
N PRO A 281 -20.95 3.57 4.12
CA PRO A 281 -19.60 3.64 4.67
C PRO A 281 -19.63 3.38 6.18
N VAL A 282 -18.66 2.60 6.64
CA VAL A 282 -18.41 2.30 8.06
C VAL A 282 -17.01 2.77 8.42
N ASN A 283 -16.95 3.80 9.25
CA ASN A 283 -15.71 4.35 9.76
C ASN A 283 -15.13 3.41 10.83
N LEU A 284 -13.92 2.90 10.58
CA LEU A 284 -13.14 2.11 11.51
C LEU A 284 -11.88 2.90 11.89
N PRO A 285 -11.21 2.59 13.01
CA PRO A 285 -9.97 3.26 13.36
C PRO A 285 -8.97 3.20 12.20
N GLY A 286 -8.58 4.37 11.68
CA GLY A 286 -7.60 4.52 10.61
C GLY A 286 -8.05 4.08 9.20
N THR A 287 -9.29 3.66 8.97
CA THR A 287 -9.78 3.31 7.62
C THR A 287 -11.30 3.40 7.49
N VAL A 288 -11.79 3.47 6.26
CA VAL A 288 -13.21 3.26 5.94
C VAL A 288 -13.37 1.89 5.29
N ALA A 289 -14.44 1.19 5.65
CA ALA A 289 -14.93 0.00 4.96
C ALA A 289 -16.38 0.23 4.54
N TYR A 290 -16.93 -0.61 3.68
CA TYR A 290 -18.28 -0.42 3.12
C TYR A 290 -19.12 -1.67 3.34
N ARG A 291 -20.43 -1.49 3.49
CA ARG A 291 -21.42 -2.57 3.58
C ARG A 291 -22.56 -2.33 2.59
N PRO A 292 -23.25 -3.38 2.12
CA PRO A 292 -24.45 -3.22 1.30
C PRO A 292 -25.48 -2.31 1.97
N ARG A 293 -26.08 -1.41 1.20
CA ARG A 293 -27.05 -0.46 1.72
C ARG A 293 -28.29 -1.15 2.28
N GLY A 294 -28.72 -0.74 3.47
CA GLY A 294 -29.86 -1.37 4.16
C GLY A 294 -29.51 -2.71 4.82
N ALA A 295 -28.22 -3.05 4.91
CA ALA A 295 -27.75 -4.06 5.83
C ALA A 295 -28.16 -3.66 7.25
N MET A 296 -29.19 -4.29 7.81
CA MET A 296 -29.43 -4.16 9.24
C MET A 296 -28.16 -4.60 9.97
N PRO A 297 -27.71 -3.87 11.00
CA PRO A 297 -26.74 -4.43 11.91
C PRO A 297 -27.31 -5.78 12.35
N ALA A 298 -26.56 -6.87 12.14
CA ALA A 298 -26.87 -8.10 12.83
C ALA A 298 -26.68 -7.77 14.31
N GLU A 299 -27.78 -7.47 15.00
CA GLU A 299 -27.76 -7.45 16.46
C GLU A 299 -27.30 -8.84 16.88
N PRO A 300 -26.25 -8.95 17.70
CA PRO A 300 -25.87 -10.23 18.25
C PRO A 300 -27.01 -10.69 19.16
N GLU A 301 -27.85 -11.59 18.66
CA GLU A 301 -28.85 -12.27 19.45
C GLU A 301 -28.09 -13.09 20.52
N GLY A 302 -28.02 -12.54 21.73
CA GLY A 302 -27.45 -13.21 22.90
C GLY A 302 -26.01 -12.86 23.27
N ALA A 303 -25.54 -11.62 23.07
CA ALA A 303 -24.40 -11.16 23.87
C ALA A 303 -24.88 -10.92 25.32
N PRO A 304 -24.29 -11.55 26.36
CA PRO A 304 -24.60 -11.19 27.73
C PRO A 304 -24.28 -9.71 27.92
N GLN A 305 -25.24 -8.93 28.44
CA GLN A 305 -24.99 -7.56 28.83
C GLN A 305 -23.75 -7.53 29.74
N PRO A 306 -22.78 -6.62 29.51
CA PRO A 306 -21.67 -6.49 30.43
C PRO A 306 -22.26 -6.17 31.81
N ALA A 307 -22.08 -7.09 32.75
CA ALA A 307 -22.42 -6.84 34.13
C ALA A 307 -21.72 -5.54 34.54
N VAL A 308 -22.50 -4.60 35.07
CA VAL A 308 -21.95 -3.41 35.72
C VAL A 308 -21.10 -3.92 36.89
N ILE A 309 -19.79 -4.04 36.67
CA ILE A 309 -18.84 -4.33 37.73
C ILE A 309 -18.79 -3.06 38.57
N ALA A 310 -19.46 -3.09 39.73
CA ALA A 310 -19.25 -2.08 40.76
C ALA A 310 -17.74 -2.00 41.07
N PRO A 311 -17.14 -0.81 41.16
CA PRO A 311 -15.71 -0.67 41.35
C PRO A 311 -15.31 -1.35 42.66
N THR A 312 -14.53 -2.41 42.56
CA THR A 312 -13.87 -3.01 43.72
C THR A 312 -12.78 -2.06 44.21
N PRO A 313 -12.66 -1.85 45.55
CA PRO A 313 -11.59 -1.02 46.08
C PRO A 313 -10.24 -1.65 45.74
N TRP A 314 -9.37 -0.84 45.13
CA TRP A 314 -8.02 -1.22 44.71
C TRP A 314 -7.23 -1.74 45.91
N ARG A 315 -6.67 -2.96 45.78
CA ARG A 315 -5.67 -3.50 46.72
C ARG A 315 -4.27 -3.28 46.12
N PRO A 316 -3.31 -2.71 46.87
CA PRO A 316 -1.93 -2.59 46.40
C PRO A 316 -1.32 -3.99 46.18
N LEU A 317 -0.60 -4.16 45.07
CA LEU A 317 0.19 -5.37 44.79
C LEU A 317 1.30 -5.53 45.85
N PRO A 318 1.63 -6.77 46.27
CA PRO A 318 2.78 -7.02 47.13
C PRO A 318 4.10 -6.71 46.40
N ALA A 319 5.06 -6.17 47.15
CA ALA A 319 6.38 -5.82 46.61
C ALA A 319 7.12 -7.04 46.04
N PRO A 320 7.88 -6.88 44.95
CA PRO A 320 8.66 -7.98 44.37
C PRO A 320 9.75 -8.45 45.35
N PRO A 321 10.10 -9.74 45.36
CA PRO A 321 11.18 -10.27 46.19
C PRO A 321 12.54 -9.72 45.73
N ALA A 322 13.45 -9.55 46.70
CA ALA A 322 14.80 -9.05 46.46
C ALA A 322 15.59 -9.97 45.51
N PRO A 323 16.45 -9.41 44.64
CA PRO A 323 17.22 -10.20 43.68
C PRO A 323 18.21 -11.13 44.39
N VAL A 324 18.17 -12.40 44.01
CA VAL A 324 19.15 -13.41 44.43
C VAL A 324 20.46 -13.13 43.70
N ARG A 325 21.54 -13.00 44.47
CA ARG A 325 22.89 -12.77 43.97
C ARG A 325 23.44 -14.08 43.41
N VAL A 326 23.54 -14.18 42.08
CA VAL A 326 24.22 -15.29 41.42
C VAL A 326 25.71 -14.97 41.37
N GLU A 327 26.54 -15.75 42.07
CA GLU A 327 27.99 -15.67 41.94
C GLU A 327 28.40 -16.17 40.55
N SER A 328 28.92 -15.25 39.74
CA SER A 328 29.45 -15.56 38.41
C SER A 328 30.82 -16.23 38.55
N THR A 329 30.92 -17.50 38.16
CA THR A 329 32.20 -18.11 37.84
C THR A 329 32.67 -17.57 36.49
N TRP A 330 33.60 -16.61 36.56
CA TRP A 330 34.26 -16.04 35.39
C TRP A 330 35.10 -17.13 34.70
N VAL A 331 34.69 -17.55 33.51
CA VAL A 331 35.56 -18.28 32.57
C VAL A 331 36.16 -17.25 31.63
N SER A 332 37.49 -17.23 31.53
CA SER A 332 38.23 -16.29 30.69
C SER A 332 37.82 -16.42 29.21
N PRO A 333 37.56 -15.31 28.50
CA PRO A 333 37.34 -15.37 27.07
C PRO A 333 38.66 -15.69 26.36
N VAL A 334 38.60 -16.66 25.45
CA VAL A 334 39.63 -16.88 24.43
C VAL A 334 39.83 -15.58 23.66
N ARG A 335 41.08 -15.13 23.50
CA ARG A 335 41.43 -13.97 22.67
C ARG A 335 41.02 -14.26 21.23
N ALA A 336 39.95 -13.63 20.77
CA ALA A 336 39.63 -13.53 19.35
C ALA A 336 40.65 -12.59 18.68
N HIS A 337 41.16 -13.00 17.52
CA HIS A 337 41.97 -12.15 16.65
C HIS A 337 41.14 -10.93 16.21
N PRO A 338 41.74 -9.73 16.09
CA PRO A 338 41.05 -8.56 15.57
C PRO A 338 40.74 -8.78 14.09
N GLU A 339 39.46 -8.83 13.77
CA GLU A 339 38.95 -8.74 12.41
C GLU A 339 39.31 -7.35 11.85
N PRO A 340 39.86 -7.25 10.62
CA PRO A 340 40.27 -5.97 10.08
C PRO A 340 39.05 -5.05 9.92
N ALA A 341 39.14 -3.87 10.52
CA ALA A 341 38.12 -2.84 10.42
C ALA A 341 37.79 -2.55 8.95
N SER A 342 36.51 -2.68 8.61
CA SER A 342 36.01 -2.18 7.33
C SER A 342 36.31 -0.68 7.25
N PRO A 343 36.83 -0.18 6.11
CA PRO A 343 37.10 1.24 5.98
C PRO A 343 35.79 2.02 6.19
N PRO A 344 35.82 3.19 6.86
CA PRO A 344 34.63 4.00 7.00
C PRO A 344 34.09 4.32 5.60
N PRO A 345 32.76 4.21 5.36
CA PRO A 345 32.19 4.65 4.11
C PRO A 345 32.59 6.11 3.88
N PRO A 346 32.74 6.54 2.62
CA PRO A 346 33.07 7.93 2.30
C PRO A 346 32.11 8.85 3.06
N ARG A 347 32.60 9.99 3.54
CA ARG A 347 31.79 11.02 4.21
C ARG A 347 30.76 11.57 3.23
N THR A 348 29.66 10.85 3.05
CA THR A 348 28.48 11.36 2.36
C THR A 348 27.81 12.37 3.30
N ASP A 349 27.25 13.43 2.73
CA ASP A 349 26.44 14.37 3.48
C ASP A 349 25.41 13.57 4.32
N PRO A 350 25.33 13.80 5.65
CA PRO A 350 24.31 13.17 6.49
C PRO A 350 22.91 13.25 5.87
N LEU A 351 22.59 14.35 5.19
CA LEU A 351 21.30 14.55 4.54
C LEU A 351 21.09 13.61 3.34
N ASP A 352 22.10 13.41 2.49
CA ASP A 352 22.01 12.49 1.36
C ASP A 352 21.86 11.03 1.82
N ARG A 353 22.52 10.68 2.94
CA ARG A 353 22.32 9.38 3.58
C ARG A 353 20.91 9.22 4.11
N ILE A 354 20.36 10.26 4.75
CA ILE A 354 18.99 10.27 5.26
C ILE A 354 17.98 10.13 4.11
N ARG A 355 18.16 10.88 3.02
CA ARG A 355 17.36 10.76 1.79
C ARG A 355 17.40 9.36 1.24
N THR A 356 18.59 8.81 1.05
CA THR A 356 18.76 7.44 0.55
C THR A 356 18.05 6.42 1.46
N LEU A 357 18.14 6.57 2.78
CA LEU A 357 17.45 5.68 3.73
C LEU A 357 15.93 5.88 3.70
N ALA A 358 15.44 7.10 3.49
CA ALA A 358 14.02 7.40 3.33
C ALA A 358 13.47 6.83 2.00
N ASP A 359 14.19 7.04 0.90
CA ASP A 359 13.86 6.54 -0.44
C ASP A 359 13.85 5.02 -0.53
N THR A 360 14.74 4.36 0.24
CA THR A 360 14.78 2.90 0.36
C THR A 360 13.77 2.34 1.36
N GLY A 361 12.99 3.21 2.02
CA GLY A 361 11.94 2.83 2.96
C GLY A 361 12.45 2.31 4.32
N ALA A 362 13.74 2.48 4.62
CA ALA A 362 14.35 2.12 5.90
C ALA A 362 14.02 3.18 6.98
N VAL A 363 12.74 3.46 7.19
CA VAL A 363 12.23 4.60 7.98
C VAL A 363 12.82 4.66 9.40
N ALA A 364 12.91 3.53 10.10
CA ALA A 364 13.46 3.49 11.46
C ALA A 364 14.99 3.76 11.51
N GLU A 365 15.72 3.41 10.44
CA GLU A 365 17.14 3.71 10.30
C GLU A 365 17.35 5.16 9.86
N ALA A 366 16.56 5.63 8.90
CA ALA A 366 16.53 7.04 8.47
C ALA A 366 16.23 7.95 9.67
N TRP A 367 15.26 7.59 10.50
CA TRP A 367 14.87 8.39 11.65
C TRP A 367 15.96 8.42 12.73
N ARG A 368 16.62 7.29 13.00
CA ARG A 368 17.81 7.26 13.87
C ARG A 368 18.95 8.10 13.29
N ALA A 369 19.16 8.06 11.97
CA ALA A 369 20.19 8.85 11.30
C ALA A 369 19.90 10.36 11.39
N VAL A 370 18.65 10.79 11.15
CA VAL A 370 18.19 12.18 11.35
C VAL A 370 18.41 12.64 12.79
N ARG A 371 18.00 11.85 13.78
CA ARG A 371 18.16 12.20 15.19
C ARG A 371 19.62 12.34 15.60
N THR A 372 20.51 11.55 15.01
CA THR A 372 21.96 11.68 15.21
C THR A 372 22.48 12.96 14.55
N ALA A 373 22.09 13.22 13.30
CA ALA A 373 22.51 14.43 12.58
C ALA A 373 22.01 15.72 13.25
N LEU A 374 20.81 15.71 13.85
CA LEU A 374 20.26 16.85 14.59
C LEU A 374 21.03 17.17 15.89
N VAL A 375 21.73 16.19 16.48
CA VAL A 375 22.63 16.44 17.63
C VAL A 375 23.89 17.20 17.17
N GLU A 376 24.39 16.87 15.98
CA GLU A 376 25.62 17.47 15.43
C GLU A 376 25.35 18.82 14.73
N GLY A 377 24.17 18.99 14.12
CA GLY A 377 23.80 20.17 13.33
C GLY A 377 22.34 20.60 13.55
N PRO A 378 21.99 21.15 14.72
CA PRO A 378 20.59 21.44 15.09
C PRO A 378 19.94 22.59 14.31
N THR A 379 20.70 23.37 13.54
CA THR A 379 20.21 24.57 12.84
C THR A 379 19.97 24.35 11.35
N GLN A 380 19.97 23.11 10.86
CA GLN A 380 19.69 22.81 9.45
C GLN A 380 18.19 22.55 9.23
N PRO A 381 17.46 23.39 8.46
CA PRO A 381 16.01 23.23 8.27
C PRO A 381 15.61 21.88 7.67
N ALA A 382 16.39 21.36 6.71
CA ALA A 382 16.11 20.09 6.03
C ALA A 382 16.13 18.88 6.99
N LEU A 383 17.01 18.87 8.00
CA LEU A 383 17.06 17.80 9.00
C LEU A 383 15.78 17.77 9.84
N HIS A 384 15.24 18.93 10.21
CA HIS A 384 13.95 19.02 10.93
C HIS A 384 12.77 18.64 10.04
N TYR A 385 12.82 18.96 8.74
CA TYR A 385 11.82 18.53 7.77
C TYR A 385 11.77 17.00 7.65
N TYR A 386 12.91 16.34 7.48
CA TYR A 386 12.97 14.88 7.42
C TYR A 386 12.65 14.22 8.78
N ASP A 387 13.01 14.82 9.93
CA ASP A 387 12.55 14.34 11.25
C ASP A 387 11.02 14.36 11.32
N GLY A 388 10.41 15.43 10.81
CA GLY A 388 8.96 15.60 10.71
C GLY A 388 8.29 14.52 9.88
N LEU A 389 8.75 14.32 8.65
CA LEU A 389 8.20 13.30 7.74
C LEU A 389 8.35 11.88 8.30
N LEU A 390 9.53 11.55 8.82
CA LEU A 390 9.82 10.22 9.32
C LEU A 390 9.05 9.95 10.62
N ALA A 391 9.00 10.90 11.55
CA ALA A 391 8.17 10.80 12.74
C ALA A 391 6.69 10.61 12.38
N TRP A 392 6.18 11.34 11.37
CA TRP A 392 4.80 11.18 10.92
C TRP A 392 4.54 9.78 10.38
N SER A 393 5.44 9.25 9.54
CA SER A 393 5.31 7.89 9.00
C SER A 393 5.38 6.79 10.06
N LEU A 394 5.98 7.09 11.22
CA LEU A 394 6.04 6.21 12.40
C LEU A 394 4.85 6.39 13.36
N GLY A 395 3.83 7.20 12.99
CA GLY A 395 2.66 7.47 13.83
C GLY A 395 2.93 8.41 15.01
N ARG A 396 4.07 9.12 15.01
CA ARG A 396 4.48 10.04 16.08
C ARG A 396 4.08 11.48 15.75
N GLU A 397 2.78 11.73 15.68
CA GLU A 397 2.21 13.02 15.22
C GLU A 397 2.70 14.24 16.00
N VAL A 398 2.83 14.13 17.32
CA VAL A 398 3.32 15.23 18.19
C VAL A 398 4.78 15.57 17.88
N GLU A 399 5.60 14.56 17.61
CA GLU A 399 7.01 14.75 17.24
C GLU A 399 7.11 15.30 15.81
N ALA A 400 6.29 14.79 14.90
CA ALA A 400 6.21 15.27 13.53
C ALA A 400 5.85 16.76 13.45
N GLU A 401 4.79 17.18 14.17
CA GLU A 401 4.39 18.59 14.19
C GLU A 401 5.50 19.48 14.76
N ARG A 402 6.14 19.06 15.85
CA ARG A 402 7.23 19.82 16.48
C ARG A 402 8.39 20.01 15.51
N ALA A 403 8.78 18.94 14.82
CA ALA A 403 9.89 18.95 13.88
C ALA A 403 9.58 19.80 12.63
N LEU A 404 8.39 19.67 12.02
CA LEU A 404 7.98 20.50 10.89
C LEU A 404 7.91 21.99 11.24
N ARG A 405 7.43 22.33 12.44
CA ARG A 405 7.48 23.71 12.96
C ARG A 405 8.92 24.19 13.20
N GLY A 406 9.81 23.29 13.62
CA GLY A 406 11.25 23.55 13.73
C GLY A 406 11.89 23.91 12.39
N ALA A 407 11.55 23.19 11.32
CA ALA A 407 11.99 23.51 9.96
C ALA A 407 11.52 24.91 9.53
N ILE A 408 10.24 25.23 9.75
CA ILE A 408 9.64 26.54 9.43
C ILE A 408 10.25 27.67 10.27
N TYR A 409 10.60 27.39 11.53
CA TYR A 409 11.24 28.39 12.40
C TYR A 409 12.64 28.76 11.90
N LEU A 410 13.40 27.78 11.43
CA LEU A 410 14.74 27.99 10.90
C LEU A 410 14.73 28.58 9.49
N ASP A 411 13.74 28.21 8.67
CA ASP A 411 13.49 28.78 7.35
C ASP A 411 11.98 29.01 7.13
N GLY A 412 11.57 30.28 7.26
CA GLY A 412 10.18 30.68 7.13
C GLY A 412 9.61 30.51 5.72
N ASP A 413 10.45 30.41 4.69
CA ASP A 413 10.08 30.20 3.30
C ASP A 413 10.26 28.72 2.87
N PHE A 414 10.45 27.79 3.81
CA PHE A 414 10.50 26.34 3.54
C PHE A 414 9.13 25.81 3.12
N VAL A 415 8.84 25.90 1.82
CA VAL A 415 7.52 25.64 1.24
C VAL A 415 6.98 24.22 1.52
N MET A 416 7.84 23.21 1.44
CA MET A 416 7.44 21.82 1.68
C MET A 416 7.14 21.54 3.15
N ALA A 417 7.81 22.21 4.10
CA ALA A 417 7.48 22.09 5.52
C ALA A 417 6.11 22.69 5.83
N HIS A 418 5.74 23.82 5.22
CA HIS A 418 4.39 24.39 5.32
C HIS A 418 3.32 23.44 4.73
N TYR A 419 3.60 22.87 3.55
CA TYR A 419 2.67 21.93 2.90
C TYR A 419 2.43 20.69 3.74
N GLN A 420 3.51 20.02 4.18
CA GLN A 420 3.43 18.79 4.98
C GLN A 420 2.83 19.03 6.36
N LEU A 421 3.12 20.18 7.00
CA LEU A 421 2.46 20.56 8.25
C LEU A 421 0.95 20.78 8.03
N GLY A 422 0.56 21.36 6.89
CA GLY A 422 -0.83 21.49 6.49
C GLY A 422 -1.55 20.15 6.44
N LEU A 423 -0.98 19.17 5.72
CA LEU A 423 -1.55 17.83 5.60
C LEU A 423 -1.61 17.08 6.95
N LEU A 424 -0.55 17.17 7.76
CA LEU A 424 -0.51 16.59 9.10
C LEU A 424 -1.65 17.17 9.96
N LEU A 425 -1.80 18.49 9.97
CA LEU A 425 -2.83 19.19 10.76
C LEU A 425 -4.25 18.86 10.28
N THR A 426 -4.44 18.61 8.98
CA THR A 426 -5.69 18.08 8.43
C THR A 426 -6.00 16.71 9.02
N GLY A 427 -5.02 15.80 9.04
CA GLY A 427 -5.17 14.45 9.57
C GLY A 427 -5.57 14.41 11.05
N VAL A 428 -5.03 15.32 11.86
CA VAL A 428 -5.37 15.43 13.30
C VAL A 428 -6.60 16.33 13.58
N GLY A 429 -7.33 16.75 12.55
CA GLY A 429 -8.57 17.53 12.67
C GLY A 429 -8.40 19.00 13.04
N ARG A 430 -7.19 19.56 12.98
CA ARG A 430 -6.88 20.96 13.33
C ARG A 430 -7.06 21.90 12.12
N ARG A 431 -8.29 21.96 11.60
CA ARG A 431 -8.63 22.58 10.30
C ARG A 431 -8.12 24.00 10.10
N GLU A 432 -8.32 24.90 11.06
CA GLU A 432 -7.85 26.29 10.89
C GLU A 432 -6.32 26.40 10.79
N ALA A 433 -5.61 25.62 11.60
CA ALA A 433 -4.16 25.61 11.59
C ALA A 433 -3.64 24.97 10.30
N ALA A 434 -4.31 23.91 9.83
CA ALA A 434 -4.03 23.29 8.54
C ALA A 434 -4.21 24.27 7.38
N ALA A 435 -5.33 24.98 7.33
CA ALA A 435 -5.61 25.98 6.30
C ALA A 435 -4.55 27.08 6.25
N ARG A 436 -4.15 27.62 7.41
CA ARG A 436 -3.07 28.63 7.49
C ARG A 436 -1.73 28.12 6.95
N SER A 437 -1.37 26.88 7.28
CA SER A 437 -0.12 26.28 6.78
C SER A 437 -0.18 26.05 5.26
N LEU A 438 -1.31 25.57 4.73
CA LEU A 438 -1.52 25.38 3.29
C LEU A 438 -1.54 26.71 2.53
N ASP A 439 -2.18 27.76 3.05
CA ASP A 439 -2.16 29.10 2.46
C ASP A 439 -0.74 29.68 2.42
N ASN A 440 0.08 29.42 3.44
CA ASN A 440 1.50 29.79 3.42
C ASN A 440 2.29 29.02 2.35
N ALA A 441 2.06 27.71 2.21
CA ALA A 441 2.68 26.92 1.15
C ALA A 441 2.33 27.47 -0.24
N VAL A 442 1.05 27.79 -0.49
CA VAL A 442 0.58 28.42 -1.75
C VAL A 442 1.26 29.77 -1.98
N ARG A 443 1.30 30.63 -0.95
CA ARG A 443 1.92 31.96 -1.03
C ARG A 443 3.39 31.88 -1.40
N ILE A 444 4.13 30.96 -0.80
CA ILE A 444 5.57 30.78 -1.04
C ILE A 444 5.80 30.17 -2.42
N ALA A 445 5.07 29.10 -2.77
CA ALA A 445 5.21 28.42 -4.07
C ALA A 445 4.92 29.36 -5.26
N ARG A 446 3.97 30.30 -5.12
CA ARG A 446 3.66 31.31 -6.15
C ARG A 446 4.78 32.32 -6.42
N ARG A 447 5.83 32.38 -5.59
CA ARG A 447 7.02 33.18 -5.87
C ARG A 447 7.97 32.52 -6.87
N LEU A 448 7.82 31.21 -7.09
CA LEU A 448 8.55 30.42 -8.08
C LEU A 448 7.79 30.40 -9.41
N ALA A 449 8.47 30.17 -10.54
CA ALA A 449 7.78 29.95 -11.80
C ALA A 449 7.06 28.60 -11.75
N ALA A 450 5.91 28.48 -12.44
CA ALA A 450 5.07 27.29 -12.36
C ALA A 450 5.80 25.98 -12.74
N GLU A 451 6.82 26.07 -13.60
CA GLU A 451 7.63 24.96 -14.08
C GLU A 451 8.85 24.65 -13.22
N ASP A 452 9.20 25.53 -12.28
CA ASP A 452 10.35 25.35 -11.40
C ASP A 452 10.09 24.19 -10.43
N GLU A 453 11.12 23.37 -10.22
CA GLU A 453 11.08 22.32 -9.21
C GLU A 453 11.11 22.92 -7.81
N VAL A 454 10.27 22.38 -6.94
CA VAL A 454 10.22 22.77 -5.54
C VAL A 454 11.36 22.08 -4.78
N PRO A 455 12.18 22.82 -4.02
CA PRO A 455 13.20 22.22 -3.15
C PRO A 455 12.57 21.23 -2.17
N GLU A 456 13.20 20.06 -2.02
CA GLU A 456 12.68 18.93 -1.20
C GLU A 456 11.28 18.44 -1.62
N GLY A 457 10.87 18.74 -2.85
CA GLY A 457 9.60 18.32 -3.45
C GLY A 457 9.72 17.09 -4.35
N ASP A 458 10.89 16.45 -4.42
CA ASP A 458 11.14 15.22 -5.21
C ASP A 458 10.63 15.30 -6.66
N GLY A 459 10.97 16.39 -7.36
CA GLY A 459 10.57 16.65 -8.74
C GLY A 459 9.18 17.27 -8.91
N LEU A 460 8.50 17.61 -7.80
CA LEU A 460 7.24 18.36 -7.81
C LEU A 460 7.45 19.79 -8.33
N ARG A 461 6.68 20.19 -9.35
CA ARG A 461 6.71 21.56 -9.87
C ARG A 461 5.90 22.52 -9.02
N ALA A 462 6.32 23.78 -8.93
CA ALA A 462 5.65 24.78 -8.10
C ALA A 462 4.17 24.97 -8.48
N GLY A 463 3.83 24.91 -9.76
CA GLY A 463 2.43 24.96 -10.22
C GLY A 463 1.59 23.78 -9.73
N GLN A 464 2.18 22.58 -9.70
CA GLN A 464 1.53 21.37 -9.18
C GLN A 464 1.32 21.48 -7.66
N LEU A 465 2.32 21.94 -6.92
CA LEU A 465 2.21 22.16 -5.48
C LEU A 465 1.13 23.19 -5.12
N VAL A 466 1.03 24.29 -5.88
CA VAL A 466 -0.03 25.29 -5.69
C VAL A 466 -1.41 24.64 -5.89
N ALA A 467 -1.58 23.86 -6.94
CA ALA A 467 -2.85 23.18 -7.22
C ALA A 467 -3.22 22.19 -6.10
N THR A 468 -2.30 21.34 -5.66
CA THR A 468 -2.56 20.35 -4.61
C THR A 468 -2.81 20.99 -3.26
N ALA A 469 -2.07 22.05 -2.90
CA ALA A 469 -2.27 22.76 -1.64
C ALA A 469 -3.61 23.52 -1.60
N ILE A 470 -4.07 24.07 -2.73
CA ILE A 470 -5.40 24.68 -2.85
C ILE A 470 -6.50 23.63 -2.69
N LEU A 471 -6.39 22.49 -3.39
CA LEU A 471 -7.35 21.39 -3.26
C LEU A 471 -7.44 20.87 -1.83
N ALA A 472 -6.29 20.64 -1.18
CA ALA A 472 -6.24 20.20 0.21
C ALA A 472 -6.86 21.23 1.17
N ARG A 473 -6.69 22.54 0.88
CA ARG A 473 -7.29 23.62 1.68
C ARG A 473 -8.80 23.71 1.46
N ASP A 474 -9.27 23.57 0.23
CA ASP A 474 -10.68 23.71 -0.11
C ASP A 474 -11.49 22.54 0.47
N GLY A 475 -10.92 21.33 0.50
CA GLY A 475 -11.50 20.18 1.22
C GLY A 475 -11.70 20.40 2.73
N LEU A 476 -11.00 21.36 3.35
CA LEU A 476 -11.23 21.71 4.76
C LEU A 476 -12.49 22.58 4.98
N ARG A 477 -13.02 23.20 3.91
CA ARG A 477 -14.15 24.14 3.98
C ARG A 477 -15.51 23.48 3.72
N GLU A 478 -15.54 22.36 3.00
CA GLU A 478 -16.79 21.69 2.60
C GLU A 478 -17.48 20.90 3.73
N ASP A 479 -16.79 20.64 4.84
CA ASP A 479 -17.32 19.93 6.02
C ASP A 479 -18.08 20.83 7.04
N VAL A 480 -18.56 22.01 6.65
CA VAL A 480 -19.27 22.99 7.52
C VAL A 480 -20.70 23.30 7.06
N THR A 481 -21.19 22.59 6.04
CA THR A 481 -22.59 22.62 5.59
C THR A 481 -23.18 21.23 5.68
#